data_AF-W2DSJ5-F1
#
_entry.id   AF-W2DSJ5-F1
#
_cell.length_a   1.000
_cell.length_b   1.000
_cell.length_c   1.000
_cell.angle_alpha   90.00
_cell.angle_beta   90.00
_cell.angle_gamma   90.00
#
_symmetry.space_group_name_H-M   'P 1'
#
loop_
_entity.id
_entity.type
_entity.pdbx_description
1 polymer ?
#
loop_
_entity_poly.entity_id
_entity_poly.type
_entity_poly.pdbx_seq_one_letter_code
_entity_poly.pdbx_strand_id
1 'polypeptide(L)'
;MTHFTGTAKSIRLIGGARVLDFINTTNGRRPGTSLKVVEERLTSFQFFFEWALHASLISAREFDDYKPMVFASSMAYQPDLDAIIAFRECLYAVFYPLSLQGAAPDEALQQINQVFQQGVAWRVLRSVEGKPAWAWKPCTTAQELTAMVLGRLAIEATQLLVSGDLHALRICGAADCDWVFFDISKNKQRKWCQMSVCGSREKLSRLKQVGSTH
;
A
#
# COMPACT_ATOMS: atom_id res chain seq x y z
N MET A 1 12.09 -0.20 -15.09
CA MET A 1 11.73 0.42 -13.79
C MET A 1 12.94 1.21 -13.32
N THR A 2 12.76 2.43 -12.83
CA THR A 2 13.83 3.15 -12.12
C THR A 2 13.84 2.70 -10.67
N HIS A 3 14.99 2.24 -10.17
CA HIS A 3 15.09 1.83 -8.77
C HIS A 3 15.02 3.02 -7.83
N PHE A 4 14.13 2.94 -6.85
CA PHE A 4 14.04 3.90 -5.76
C PHE A 4 15.30 3.84 -4.88
N THR A 5 15.93 4.98 -4.61
CA THR A 5 17.17 5.09 -3.81
C THR A 5 16.94 5.58 -2.37
N GLY A 6 15.68 5.78 -1.96
CA GLY A 6 15.33 6.15 -0.60
C GLY A 6 15.21 4.95 0.35
N THR A 7 14.92 5.22 1.63
CA THR A 7 14.61 4.19 2.63
C THR A 7 13.10 3.94 2.70
N ALA A 8 12.69 2.79 3.25
CA ALA A 8 11.27 2.52 3.47
C ALA A 8 10.55 3.62 4.28
N LYS A 9 11.25 4.21 5.26
CA LYS A 9 10.75 5.31 6.10
C LYS A 9 10.51 6.62 5.34
N SER A 10 11.13 6.82 4.17
CA SER A 10 10.91 8.03 3.38
C SER A 10 9.65 7.97 2.52
N ILE A 11 9.02 6.79 2.39
CA ILE A 11 7.72 6.65 1.76
C ILE A 11 6.66 7.27 2.68
N ARG A 12 5.95 8.28 2.16
CA ARG A 12 4.91 8.98 2.92
C ARG A 12 3.67 8.12 3.06
N LEU A 13 3.12 8.05 4.28
CA LEU A 13 1.88 7.37 4.61
C LEU A 13 0.73 8.39 4.58
N ILE A 14 0.10 8.57 3.42
CA ILE A 14 -0.92 9.62 3.18
C ILE A 14 -2.28 9.06 2.79
N GLY A 15 -2.38 7.74 2.63
CA GLY A 15 -3.56 7.04 2.16
C GLY A 15 -4.72 7.15 3.15
N GLY A 16 -4.41 7.29 4.44
CA GLY A 16 -5.40 7.27 5.52
C GLY A 16 -5.78 5.85 5.96
N ALA A 17 -5.17 4.83 5.35
CA ALA A 17 -5.23 3.43 5.76
C ALA A 17 -3.99 2.70 5.22
N ARG A 18 -3.49 1.70 5.96
CA ARG A 18 -2.26 0.95 5.62
C ARG A 18 -2.33 0.27 4.25
N VAL A 19 -3.51 -0.22 3.86
CA VAL A 19 -3.76 -0.80 2.54
C VAL A 19 -3.55 0.22 1.42
N LEU A 20 -4.03 1.45 1.60
CA LEU A 20 -3.83 2.51 0.62
C LEU A 20 -2.36 2.96 0.59
N ASP A 21 -1.70 2.99 1.74
CA ASP A 21 -0.26 3.28 1.81
C ASP A 21 0.59 2.21 1.14
N PHE A 22 0.18 0.94 1.22
CA PHE A 22 0.81 -0.16 0.49
C PHE A 22 0.66 0.03 -1.02
N ILE A 23 -0.54 0.32 -1.49
CA ILE A 23 -0.82 0.66 -2.89
C ILE A 23 0.03 1.85 -3.36
N ASN A 24 0.27 2.82 -2.49
CA ASN A 24 1.03 4.03 -2.79
C ASN A 24 2.57 3.84 -2.79
N THR A 25 3.06 2.61 -2.61
CA THR A 25 4.50 2.28 -2.74
C THR A 25 5.00 2.31 -4.20
N THR A 26 4.18 2.71 -5.16
CA THR A 26 4.53 2.80 -6.60
C THR A 26 3.81 3.96 -7.30
N ASN A 27 4.30 4.38 -8.46
CA ASN A 27 3.69 5.34 -9.39
C ASN A 27 3.93 4.91 -10.85
N GLY A 28 3.19 5.49 -11.78
CA GLY A 28 3.37 5.31 -13.22
C GLY A 28 2.54 4.17 -13.83
N ARG A 29 1.53 3.69 -13.10
CA ARG A 29 0.62 2.60 -13.52
C ARG A 29 -0.78 3.07 -13.91
N ARG A 30 -1.16 4.30 -13.57
CA ARG A 30 -2.48 4.83 -13.95
C ARG A 30 -2.59 4.97 -15.46
N PRO A 31 -3.71 4.55 -16.07
CA PRO A 31 -4.01 4.83 -17.48
C PRO A 31 -3.88 6.34 -17.79
N GLY A 32 -3.11 6.68 -18.82
CA GLY A 32 -2.89 8.06 -19.25
C GLY A 32 -1.96 8.88 -18.35
N THR A 33 -1.19 8.24 -17.45
CA THR A 33 -0.14 8.94 -16.68
C THR A 33 0.89 9.61 -17.58
N SER A 34 1.43 10.75 -17.14
CA SER A 34 2.54 11.42 -17.82
C SER A 34 3.91 10.81 -17.52
N LEU A 35 3.98 9.85 -16.58
CA LEU A 35 5.22 9.13 -16.29
C LEU A 35 5.55 8.16 -17.42
N LYS A 36 6.81 8.17 -17.87
CA LYS A 36 7.31 7.28 -18.93
C LYS A 36 7.69 5.89 -18.42
N VAL A 37 7.88 5.76 -17.11
CA VAL A 37 8.32 4.52 -16.45
C VAL A 37 7.55 4.34 -15.15
N VAL A 38 7.30 3.09 -14.80
CA VAL A 38 6.81 2.72 -13.46
C VAL A 38 7.94 2.93 -12.44
N GLU A 39 7.64 3.67 -11.38
CA GLU A 39 8.49 3.89 -10.21
C GLU A 39 8.16 2.85 -9.14
N GLU A 40 8.85 1.71 -9.17
CA GLU A 40 8.77 0.70 -8.11
C GLU A 40 9.62 1.12 -6.90
N ARG A 41 9.04 1.15 -5.70
CA ARG A 41 9.77 1.48 -4.46
C ARG A 41 10.05 0.26 -3.59
N LEU A 42 9.29 -0.82 -3.72
CA LEU A 42 9.58 -2.10 -3.06
C LEU A 42 10.69 -2.80 -3.83
N THR A 43 11.93 -2.63 -3.39
CA THR A 43 13.12 -3.15 -4.08
C THR A 43 13.55 -4.54 -3.61
N SER A 44 13.09 -4.96 -2.44
CA SER A 44 13.36 -6.28 -1.87
C SER A 44 12.31 -6.64 -0.82
N PHE A 45 12.29 -7.91 -0.41
CA PHE A 45 11.49 -8.32 0.74
C PHE A 45 11.90 -7.59 2.03
N GLN A 46 13.19 -7.33 2.24
CA GLN A 46 13.66 -6.56 3.40
C GLN A 46 13.08 -5.14 3.37
N PHE A 47 13.07 -4.49 2.20
CA PHE A 47 12.47 -3.17 2.05
C PHE A 47 10.97 -3.19 2.38
N PHE A 48 10.24 -4.20 1.91
CA PHE A 48 8.83 -4.38 2.27
C PHE A 48 8.63 -4.59 3.78
N PHE A 49 9.51 -5.36 4.42
CA PHE A 49 9.46 -5.60 5.87
C PHE A 49 9.74 -4.33 6.68
N GLU A 50 10.71 -3.52 6.27
CA GLU A 50 10.94 -2.19 6.85
C GLU A 50 9.76 -1.25 6.62
N TRP A 51 9.14 -1.29 5.43
CA TRP A 51 7.93 -0.53 5.13
C TRP A 51 6.76 -0.98 6.01
N ALA A 52 6.60 -2.28 6.25
CA ALA A 52 5.54 -2.82 7.11
C ALA A 52 5.67 -2.30 8.55
N LEU A 53 6.90 -2.15 9.07
CA LEU A 53 7.14 -1.50 10.36
C LEU A 53 6.78 -0.01 10.30
N HIS A 54 7.25 0.70 9.28
CA HIS A 54 6.97 2.13 9.08
C HIS A 54 5.45 2.42 9.02
N ALA A 55 4.71 1.58 8.29
CA ALA A 55 3.26 1.64 8.18
C ALA A 55 2.52 1.11 9.42
N SER A 56 3.22 0.67 10.47
CA SER A 56 2.62 0.03 11.65
C SER A 56 1.75 -1.19 11.31
N LEU A 57 2.05 -1.89 10.21
CA LEU A 57 1.42 -3.16 9.83
C LEU A 57 1.95 -4.31 10.69
N ILE A 58 3.22 -4.22 11.09
CA ILE A 58 3.86 -5.04 12.12
C ILE A 58 4.35 -4.14 13.26
N SER A 59 4.39 -4.68 14.47
CA SER A 59 4.92 -3.97 15.64
C SER A 59 6.46 -3.97 15.67
N ALA A 60 7.06 -3.07 16.45
CA ALA A 60 8.51 -3.07 16.68
C ALA A 60 9.01 -4.41 17.26
N ARG A 61 8.22 -5.03 18.16
CA ARG A 61 8.53 -6.34 18.71
C ARG A 61 8.57 -7.42 17.62
N GLU A 62 7.54 -7.49 16.78
CA GLU A 62 7.51 -8.44 15.66
C GLU A 62 8.65 -8.18 14.67
N PHE A 63 9.01 -6.91 14.45
CA PHE A 63 10.15 -6.56 13.63
C PHE A 63 11.43 -7.16 14.20
N ASP A 64 11.71 -6.95 15.49
CA ASP A 64 12.89 -7.49 16.15
C ASP A 64 12.90 -9.02 16.19
N ASP A 65 11.75 -9.66 16.44
CA ASP A 65 11.60 -11.12 16.48
C ASP A 65 11.93 -11.77 15.12
N TYR A 66 11.53 -11.15 14.00
CA TYR A 66 11.76 -11.70 12.66
C TYR A 66 12.97 -11.12 11.93
N LYS A 67 13.58 -10.04 12.42
CA LYS A 67 14.76 -9.40 11.81
C LYS A 67 15.88 -10.39 11.50
N PRO A 68 16.28 -11.33 12.40
CA PRO A 68 17.31 -12.31 12.05
C PRO A 68 16.95 -13.13 10.82
N MET A 69 15.70 -13.58 10.70
CA MET A 69 15.22 -14.35 9.55
C MET A 69 15.20 -13.53 8.26
N VAL A 70 14.75 -12.27 8.31
CA VAL A 70 14.62 -11.40 7.12
C VAL A 70 15.98 -10.94 6.59
N PHE A 71 16.92 -10.64 7.48
CA PHE A 71 18.20 -10.02 7.11
C PHE A 71 19.37 -11.01 7.04
N ALA A 72 19.28 -12.20 7.66
CA ALA A 72 20.30 -13.24 7.50
C ALA A 72 20.09 -14.14 6.28
N SER A 73 18.89 -14.12 5.67
CA SER A 73 18.61 -14.87 4.46
C SER A 73 19.45 -14.35 3.29
N SER A 74 20.18 -15.23 2.61
CA SER A 74 20.95 -14.84 1.41
C SER A 74 20.03 -14.25 0.33
N MET A 75 20.55 -13.39 -0.55
CA MET A 75 19.78 -12.81 -1.66
C MET A 75 19.14 -13.88 -2.58
N ALA A 76 19.71 -15.10 -2.63
CA ALA A 76 19.20 -16.21 -3.43
C ALA A 76 17.95 -16.90 -2.83
N TYR A 77 17.59 -16.61 -1.58
CA TYR A 77 16.43 -17.17 -0.89
C TYR A 77 15.63 -16.06 -0.21
N GLN A 78 15.21 -15.06 -0.99
CA GLN A 78 14.29 -14.03 -0.53
C GLN A 78 12.84 -14.51 -0.77
N PRO A 79 11.92 -14.17 0.14
CA PRO A 79 10.50 -14.37 -0.13
C PRO A 79 10.04 -13.65 -1.39
N ASP A 80 8.94 -14.14 -1.92
CA ASP A 80 8.40 -13.75 -3.22
C ASP A 80 7.97 -12.28 -3.25
N LEU A 81 8.91 -11.40 -3.63
CA LEU A 81 8.66 -9.98 -3.89
C LEU A 81 7.65 -9.81 -5.02
N ASP A 82 7.64 -10.71 -6.00
CA ASP A 82 6.68 -10.67 -7.11
C ASP A 82 5.26 -10.93 -6.61
N ALA A 83 5.06 -11.84 -5.66
CA ALA A 83 3.76 -12.04 -5.01
C ALA A 83 3.30 -10.80 -4.21
N ILE A 84 4.22 -10.11 -3.53
CA ILE A 84 3.90 -8.86 -2.82
C ILE A 84 3.47 -7.78 -3.81
N ILE A 85 4.23 -7.59 -4.88
CA ILE A 85 3.92 -6.62 -5.93
C ILE A 85 2.61 -7.00 -6.62
N ALA A 86 2.40 -8.26 -6.99
CA ALA A 86 1.18 -8.74 -7.62
C ALA A 86 -0.05 -8.48 -6.74
N PHE A 87 0.04 -8.72 -5.43
CA PHE A 87 -1.07 -8.42 -4.52
C PHE A 87 -1.34 -6.90 -4.42
N ARG A 88 -0.29 -6.08 -4.43
CA ARG A 88 -0.45 -4.61 -4.48
C ARG A 88 -1.16 -4.16 -5.74
N GLU A 89 -0.82 -4.72 -6.90
CA GLU A 89 -1.47 -4.40 -8.17
C GLU A 89 -2.93 -4.89 -8.20
N CYS A 90 -3.20 -6.06 -7.63
CA CYS A 90 -4.56 -6.57 -7.42
C CYS A 90 -5.41 -5.60 -6.59
N LEU A 91 -4.87 -5.11 -5.46
CA LEU A 91 -5.52 -4.09 -4.65
C LEU A 91 -5.74 -2.80 -5.44
N TYR A 92 -4.75 -2.34 -6.21
CA TYR A 92 -4.91 -1.13 -7.03
C TYR A 92 -6.02 -1.29 -8.09
N ALA A 93 -6.14 -2.45 -8.73
CA ALA A 93 -7.18 -2.75 -9.71
C ALA A 93 -8.60 -2.62 -9.14
N VAL A 94 -8.77 -2.76 -7.82
CA VAL A 94 -10.03 -2.53 -7.10
C VAL A 94 -10.16 -1.09 -6.61
N PHE A 95 -9.17 -0.57 -5.89
CA PHE A 95 -9.28 0.75 -5.25
C PHE A 95 -9.21 1.91 -6.26
N TYR A 96 -8.54 1.75 -7.40
CA TYR A 96 -8.49 2.77 -8.45
C TYR A 96 -9.86 3.09 -9.05
N PRO A 97 -10.61 2.13 -9.64
CA PRO A 97 -11.93 2.44 -10.19
C PRO A 97 -12.91 2.91 -9.11
N LEU A 98 -12.87 2.34 -7.90
CA LEU A 98 -13.69 2.82 -6.78
C LEU A 98 -13.41 4.28 -6.42
N SER A 99 -12.16 4.72 -6.49
CA SER A 99 -11.80 6.13 -6.25
C SER A 99 -12.37 7.09 -7.29
N LEU A 100 -12.75 6.57 -8.45
CA LEU A 100 -13.43 7.26 -9.55
C LEU A 100 -14.94 7.03 -9.54
N GLN A 101 -15.49 6.42 -8.49
CA GLN A 101 -16.91 6.02 -8.39
C GLN A 101 -17.33 4.99 -9.47
N GLY A 102 -16.36 4.24 -10.02
CA GLY A 102 -16.60 3.11 -10.91
C GLY A 102 -16.76 1.79 -10.16
N ALA A 103 -16.98 0.71 -10.91
CA ALA A 103 -17.08 -0.65 -10.36
C ALA A 103 -15.70 -1.32 -10.25
N ALA A 104 -15.51 -2.12 -9.20
CA ALA A 104 -14.35 -2.99 -9.06
C ALA A 104 -14.53 -4.25 -9.93
N PRO A 105 -13.47 -4.77 -10.59
CA PRO A 105 -13.54 -6.03 -11.32
C PRO A 105 -13.70 -7.23 -10.37
N ASP A 106 -14.65 -8.14 -10.68
CA ASP A 106 -14.91 -9.33 -9.87
C ASP A 106 -13.70 -10.25 -9.74
N GLU A 107 -12.89 -10.38 -10.79
CA GLU A 107 -11.66 -11.19 -10.76
C GLU A 107 -10.67 -10.67 -9.71
N ALA A 108 -10.48 -9.36 -9.62
CA ALA A 108 -9.60 -8.76 -8.63
C ALA A 108 -10.16 -8.93 -7.21
N LEU A 109 -11.49 -8.81 -7.03
CA LEU A 109 -12.14 -9.13 -5.76
C LEU A 109 -11.94 -10.59 -5.35
N GLN A 110 -12.01 -11.53 -6.30
CA GLN A 110 -11.77 -12.95 -6.04
C GLN A 110 -10.32 -13.21 -5.62
N GLN A 111 -9.34 -12.56 -6.24
CA GLN A 111 -7.94 -12.65 -5.85
C GLN A 111 -7.71 -12.08 -4.44
N ILE A 112 -8.32 -10.95 -4.09
CA ILE A 112 -8.28 -10.42 -2.71
C ILE A 112 -8.88 -11.43 -1.72
N ASN A 113 -10.01 -12.07 -2.06
CA ASN A 113 -10.64 -13.08 -1.22
C ASN A 113 -9.73 -14.29 -0.97
N GLN A 114 -8.96 -14.72 -1.97
CA GLN A 114 -8.00 -15.82 -1.80
C GLN A 114 -6.90 -15.46 -0.78
N VAL A 115 -6.30 -14.28 -0.91
CA VAL A 115 -5.27 -13.81 0.05
C VAL A 115 -5.87 -13.57 1.43
N PHE A 116 -7.11 -13.07 1.51
CA PHE A 116 -7.86 -12.94 2.75
C PHE A 116 -8.04 -14.29 3.46
N GLN A 117 -8.53 -15.31 2.75
CA GLN A 117 -8.75 -16.65 3.31
C GLN A 117 -7.46 -17.27 3.83
N GLN A 118 -6.35 -17.12 3.10
CA GLN A 118 -5.02 -17.54 3.55
C GLN A 118 -4.57 -16.75 4.78
N GLY A 119 -4.80 -15.43 4.79
CA GLY A 119 -4.49 -14.55 5.91
C GLY A 119 -5.24 -14.89 7.20
N VAL A 120 -6.52 -15.25 7.09
CA VAL A 120 -7.33 -15.68 8.23
C VAL A 120 -6.74 -16.93 8.90
N ALA A 121 -6.12 -17.83 8.14
CA ALA A 121 -5.47 -19.02 8.71
C ALA A 121 -4.28 -18.67 9.64
N TRP A 122 -3.71 -17.46 9.53
CA TRP A 122 -2.65 -16.95 10.42
C TRP A 122 -3.19 -16.23 11.66
N ARG A 123 -4.48 -15.88 11.68
CA ARG A 123 -5.10 -15.11 12.76
C ARG A 123 -5.65 -16.04 13.83
N VAL A 124 -5.36 -15.73 15.09
CA VAL A 124 -5.78 -16.54 16.25
C VAL A 124 -6.32 -15.64 17.36
N LEU A 125 -7.33 -16.13 18.08
CA LEU A 125 -7.80 -15.48 19.30
C LEU A 125 -6.92 -15.95 20.46
N ARG A 126 -6.32 -15.00 21.20
CA ARG A 126 -5.49 -15.28 22.38
C ARG A 126 -5.88 -14.37 23.54
N SER A 127 -5.49 -14.75 24.75
CA SER A 127 -5.54 -13.85 25.91
C SER A 127 -4.30 -12.95 25.92
N VAL A 128 -4.49 -11.64 25.88
CA VAL A 128 -3.44 -10.63 26.03
C VAL A 128 -3.86 -9.77 27.23
N GLU A 129 -3.02 -9.75 28.27
CA GLU A 129 -3.31 -9.03 29.52
C GLU A 129 -4.67 -9.43 30.13
N GLY A 130 -5.03 -10.72 30.05
CA GLY A 130 -6.27 -11.26 30.58
C GLY A 130 -7.52 -10.95 29.74
N LYS A 131 -7.39 -10.30 28.58
CA LYS A 131 -8.51 -9.98 27.67
C LYS A 131 -8.39 -10.71 26.34
N PRO A 132 -9.51 -11.14 25.71
CA PRO A 132 -9.47 -11.72 24.38
C PRO A 132 -9.00 -10.67 23.37
N ALA A 133 -7.96 -11.00 22.62
CA ALA A 133 -7.39 -10.16 21.59
C ALA A 133 -7.02 -10.99 20.36
N TRP A 134 -7.11 -10.36 19.20
CA TRP A 134 -6.56 -10.94 17.98
C TRP A 134 -5.04 -10.93 18.03
N ALA A 135 -4.44 -12.07 17.71
CA ALA A 135 -3.01 -12.24 17.56
C ALA A 135 -2.71 -12.99 16.25
N TRP A 136 -1.43 -13.06 15.91
CA TRP A 136 -0.93 -13.77 14.73
C TRP A 136 -0.12 -14.98 15.16
N LYS A 137 -0.23 -16.09 14.42
CA LYS A 137 0.63 -17.26 14.62
C LYS A 137 2.09 -16.87 14.36
N PRO A 138 3.05 -17.40 15.14
CA PRO A 138 4.46 -17.17 14.87
C PRO A 138 4.84 -17.77 13.51
N CYS A 139 5.72 -17.08 12.78
CA CYS A 139 6.27 -17.54 11.51
C CYS A 139 7.66 -18.12 11.76
N THR A 140 7.97 -19.23 11.11
CA THR A 140 9.26 -19.92 11.19
C THR A 140 10.05 -19.81 9.89
N THR A 141 9.39 -19.45 8.80
CA THR A 141 10.03 -19.17 7.51
C THR A 141 9.64 -17.81 6.96
N ALA A 142 10.46 -17.28 6.06
CA ALA A 142 10.21 -16.01 5.43
C ALA A 142 9.01 -16.05 4.46
N GLN A 143 8.68 -17.23 3.91
CA GLN A 143 7.45 -17.48 3.14
C GLN A 143 6.19 -17.34 4.01
N GLU A 144 6.21 -17.94 5.21
CA GLU A 144 5.11 -17.81 6.19
C GLU A 144 4.91 -16.37 6.63
N LEU A 145 6.01 -15.66 6.91
CA LEU A 145 5.99 -14.24 7.24
C LEU A 145 5.36 -13.41 6.12
N THR A 146 5.71 -13.69 4.86
CA THR A 146 5.13 -13.02 3.69
C THR A 146 3.63 -13.25 3.62
N ALA A 147 3.18 -14.51 3.71
CA ALA A 147 1.76 -14.87 3.68
C ALA A 147 0.98 -14.20 4.83
N MET A 148 1.56 -14.14 6.02
CA MET A 148 0.95 -13.52 7.19
C MET A 148 0.84 -11.99 7.05
N VAL A 149 1.87 -11.31 6.52
CA VAL A 149 1.84 -9.84 6.30
C VAL A 149 0.90 -9.46 5.17
N LEU A 150 0.87 -10.22 4.06
CA LEU A 150 -0.13 -10.04 2.99
C LEU A 150 -1.55 -10.31 3.52
N GLY A 151 -1.71 -11.31 4.37
CA GLY A 151 -2.96 -11.62 5.06
C GLY A 151 -3.50 -10.47 5.92
N ARG A 152 -2.63 -9.74 6.63
CA ARG A 152 -3.00 -8.50 7.36
C ARG A 152 -3.61 -7.47 6.42
N LEU A 153 -2.91 -7.20 5.31
CA LEU A 153 -3.36 -6.24 4.30
C LEU A 153 -4.69 -6.67 3.66
N ALA A 154 -4.86 -7.96 3.37
CA ALA A 154 -6.10 -8.49 2.80
C ALA A 154 -7.28 -8.35 3.78
N ILE A 155 -7.08 -8.68 5.06
CA ILE A 155 -8.10 -8.49 6.11
C ILE A 155 -8.49 -7.01 6.21
N GLU A 156 -7.53 -6.09 6.26
CA GLU A 156 -7.83 -4.66 6.28
C GLU A 156 -8.51 -4.19 5.00
N ALA A 157 -8.10 -4.70 3.83
CA ALA A 157 -8.68 -4.34 2.55
C ALA A 157 -10.15 -4.75 2.49
N THR A 158 -10.48 -5.99 2.86
CA THR A 158 -11.87 -6.46 2.90
C THR A 158 -12.72 -5.65 3.86
N GLN A 159 -12.19 -5.25 5.02
CA GLN A 159 -12.91 -4.38 5.97
C GLN A 159 -13.18 -3.00 5.38
N LEU A 160 -12.19 -2.38 4.73
CA LEU A 160 -12.35 -1.08 4.07
C LEU A 160 -13.32 -1.12 2.89
N LEU A 161 -13.30 -2.19 2.10
CA LEU A 161 -14.19 -2.35 0.96
C LEU A 161 -15.67 -2.46 1.37
N VAL A 162 -15.95 -2.77 2.64
CA VAL A 162 -17.32 -2.84 3.17
C VAL A 162 -17.64 -1.75 4.21
N SER A 163 -16.67 -0.91 4.60
CA SER A 163 -16.84 0.03 5.74
C SER A 163 -17.70 1.27 5.46
N GLY A 164 -18.30 1.40 4.27
CA GLY A 164 -19.11 2.58 3.89
C GLY A 164 -18.31 3.86 3.61
N ASP A 165 -17.02 3.89 3.94
CA ASP A 165 -16.14 5.06 3.77
C ASP A 165 -15.62 5.25 2.33
N LEU A 166 -15.95 4.35 1.41
CA LEU A 166 -15.51 4.41 0.01
C LEU A 166 -15.93 5.71 -0.70
N HIS A 167 -17.01 6.36 -0.24
CA HIS A 167 -17.42 7.68 -0.74
C HIS A 167 -16.35 8.78 -0.51
N ALA A 168 -15.47 8.61 0.47
CA ALA A 168 -14.35 9.51 0.75
C ALA A 168 -13.08 9.11 -0.01
N LEU A 169 -13.06 7.96 -0.71
CA LEU A 169 -11.91 7.52 -1.48
C LEU A 169 -11.68 8.45 -2.68
N ARG A 170 -10.43 8.85 -2.88
CA ARG A 170 -10.00 9.72 -3.96
C ARG A 170 -8.69 9.20 -4.55
N ILE A 171 -8.41 9.63 -5.77
CA ILE A 171 -7.11 9.49 -6.39
C ILE A 171 -6.51 10.87 -6.66
N CYS A 172 -5.18 10.98 -6.60
CA CYS A 172 -4.47 12.24 -6.80
C CYS A 172 -4.75 12.84 -8.20
N GLY A 173 -5.01 14.15 -8.25
CA GLY A 173 -5.25 14.87 -9.50
C GLY A 173 -4.01 15.31 -10.28
N ALA A 174 -2.80 14.97 -9.83
CA ALA A 174 -1.57 15.20 -10.60
C ALA A 174 -1.38 14.10 -11.66
N ALA A 175 -0.91 14.47 -12.85
CA ALA A 175 -0.81 13.55 -13.99
C ALA A 175 0.25 12.44 -13.81
N ASP A 176 1.20 12.66 -12.90
CA ASP A 176 2.37 11.83 -12.63
C ASP A 176 2.33 11.15 -11.24
N CYS A 177 1.15 11.03 -10.62
CA CYS A 177 1.04 10.49 -9.26
C CYS A 177 -0.19 9.63 -9.13
N ASP A 178 -0.06 8.35 -8.81
CA ASP A 178 -1.18 7.38 -8.85
C ASP A 178 -1.81 7.12 -7.50
N TRP A 179 -1.47 7.97 -6.53
CA TRP A 179 -1.77 7.71 -5.14
C TRP A 179 -3.26 7.83 -4.84
N VAL A 180 -3.79 6.81 -4.19
CA VAL A 180 -5.15 6.73 -3.66
C VAL A 180 -5.16 7.09 -2.18
N PHE A 181 -6.19 7.79 -1.73
CA PHE A 181 -6.29 8.27 -0.35
C PHE A 181 -7.74 8.51 0.06
N PHE A 182 -8.01 8.46 1.37
CA PHE A 182 -9.26 9.00 1.92
C PHE A 182 -9.18 10.52 2.08
N ASP A 183 -10.18 11.20 1.55
CA ASP A 183 -10.39 12.61 1.78
C ASP A 183 -11.02 12.83 3.16
N ILE A 184 -10.16 13.05 4.15
CA ILE A 184 -10.54 13.43 5.51
C ILE A 184 -10.58 14.95 5.72
N SER A 185 -10.48 15.75 4.66
CA SER A 185 -10.57 17.21 4.78
C SER A 185 -11.97 17.66 5.19
N LYS A 186 -12.05 18.79 5.90
CA LYS A 186 -13.32 19.36 6.41
C LYS A 186 -14.39 19.48 5.33
N ASN A 187 -14.00 19.83 4.10
CA ASN A 187 -14.93 20.10 3.00
C ASN A 187 -15.03 18.94 1.99
N LYS A 188 -14.31 17.83 2.17
CA LYS A 188 -14.32 16.65 1.26
C LYS A 188 -14.04 16.98 -0.22
N GLN A 189 -13.18 17.98 -0.46
CA GLN A 189 -12.82 18.49 -1.79
C GLN A 189 -11.31 18.41 -2.08
N ARG A 190 -10.57 17.55 -1.38
CA ARG A 190 -9.13 17.39 -1.57
C ARG A 190 -8.85 16.74 -2.93
N LYS A 191 -8.27 17.51 -3.84
CA LYS A 191 -7.86 17.06 -5.18
C LYS A 191 -6.51 16.32 -5.22
N TRP A 192 -5.61 16.59 -4.29
CA TRP A 192 -4.24 16.06 -4.31
C TRP A 192 -3.92 15.26 -3.06
N CYS A 193 -3.17 14.15 -3.24
CA CYS A 193 -2.73 13.28 -2.15
C CYS A 193 -1.87 14.00 -1.10
N GLN A 194 -1.30 15.16 -1.44
CA GLN A 194 -0.73 16.12 -0.51
C GLN A 194 -0.62 17.48 -1.20
N MET A 195 -1.19 18.53 -0.60
CA MET A 195 -1.14 19.88 -1.17
C MET A 195 0.30 20.38 -1.33
N SER A 196 1.13 20.22 -0.30
CA SER A 196 2.52 20.71 -0.30
C SER A 196 3.43 20.06 -1.34
N VAL A 197 3.04 18.90 -1.91
CA VAL A 197 3.84 18.17 -2.89
C VAL A 197 3.17 18.17 -4.25
N CYS A 198 2.06 17.42 -4.42
CA CYS A 198 1.40 17.32 -5.72
C CYS A 198 0.66 18.62 -6.07
N GLY A 199 0.02 19.28 -5.10
CA GLY A 199 -0.68 20.55 -5.33
C GLY A 199 0.28 21.68 -5.72
N SER A 200 1.38 21.84 -4.99
CA SER A 200 2.44 22.81 -5.29
C SER A 200 3.09 22.54 -6.65
N ARG A 201 3.39 21.28 -6.97
CA ARG A 201 3.97 20.88 -8.26
C ARG A 201 3.05 21.23 -9.43
N GLU A 202 1.76 20.92 -9.33
CA GLU A 202 0.76 21.28 -10.33
C GLU A 202 0.60 22.79 -10.49
N LYS A 203 0.60 23.55 -9.39
CA LYS A 203 0.56 25.02 -9.43
C LYS A 203 1.75 25.60 -10.20
N LEU A 204 2.95 25.09 -9.93
CA LEU A 204 4.18 25.52 -10.64
C LEU A 204 4.15 25.14 -12.12
N SER A 205 3.66 23.94 -12.46
CA SER A 205 3.56 23.50 -13.86
C SER A 205 2.63 24.41 -14.68
N ARG A 206 1.47 24.79 -14.12
CA ARG A 206 0.53 25.73 -14.75
C ARG A 206 1.14 27.11 -14.99
N LEU A 207 1.88 27.65 -14.01
CA LEU A 207 2.55 28.95 -14.17
C LEU A 207 3.57 28.93 -15.31
N LYS A 208 4.32 27.82 -15.47
CA LYS A 208 5.29 27.65 -16.56
C LYS A 208 4.62 27.57 -17.94
N GLN A 209 3.47 26.88 -18.03
CA GLN A 209 2.72 26.78 -19.28
C GLN A 209 2.17 28.14 -19.73
N VAL A 210 1.65 28.95 -18.81
CA VAL A 210 1.14 30.31 -19.11
C VAL A 210 2.27 31.27 -19.51
N GLY A 211 3.46 31.13 -18.91
CA GLY A 211 4.63 31.95 -19.24
C GLY A 211 5.36 31.56 -20.52
N SER A 212 5.04 30.41 -21.14
CA SER A 212 5.64 29.94 -22.40
C SER A 212 4.82 30.31 -23.63
N THR A 213 3.68 30.98 -23.43
CA THR A 213 2.75 31.46 -24.49
C THR A 213 2.86 32.96 -24.77
N HIS A 214 3.93 33.61 -24.28
CA HIS A 214 4.33 34.98 -24.58
C HIS A 214 5.78 35.01 -25.06
#